data_AF-A0A8J6SM80-F1
#
_entry.id   AF-A0A8J6SM80-F1
#
_cell.length_a   1.000
_cell.length_b   1.000
_cell.length_c   1.000
_cell.angle_alpha   90.00
_cell.angle_beta   90.00
_cell.angle_gamma   90.00
#
_symmetry.space_group_name_H-M   'P 1'
#
loop_
_entity.id
_entity.type
_entity.pdbx_description
1 polymer ?
#
loop_
_entity_poly.entity_id
_entity_poly.type
_entity_poly.pdbx_seq_one_letter_code
_entity_poly.pdbx_strand_id
1 'polypeptide(L)'
;MNFYKLQFYRDGFEPDGDFLVGCLTNNSDQAVRAAGLSYGYSGGNIMGGGIGSLVFPSEVIQPGQTVGFRSDFTVHREAFQVQLSSLNWCWEQDNICFMQRQMSLSTTVSR
;
A
#
# COMPACT_ATOMS: atom_id res chain seq x y z
N MET A 1 11.11 15.41 -3.09
CA MET A 1 10.38 14.59 -2.08
C MET A 1 9.18 14.05 -2.81
N ASN A 2 9.25 12.82 -3.31
CA ASN A 2 8.31 12.38 -4.35
C ASN A 2 7.11 11.71 -3.69
N PHE A 3 6.00 12.45 -3.70
CA PHE A 3 4.74 12.09 -3.06
C PHE A 3 4.05 10.97 -3.84
N TYR A 4 3.69 9.92 -3.13
CA TYR A 4 2.68 8.98 -3.57
C TYR A 4 1.33 9.48 -3.04
N LYS A 5 0.37 9.78 -3.91
CA LYS A 5 -1.00 10.07 -3.48
C LYS A 5 -1.74 8.76 -3.35
N LEU A 6 -1.78 8.19 -2.15
CA LEU A 6 -2.63 7.04 -1.85
C LEU A 6 -4.03 7.53 -1.48
N GLN A 7 -5.03 7.02 -2.18
CA GLN A 7 -6.44 7.17 -1.81
C GLN A 7 -6.95 5.78 -1.45
N PHE A 8 -7.61 5.64 -0.30
CA PHE A 8 -8.11 4.36 0.17
C PHE A 8 -9.62 4.31 0.08
N TYR A 9 -10.14 3.20 -0.41
CA TYR A 9 -11.54 2.87 -0.31
C TYR A 9 -11.68 1.46 0.27
N ARG A 10 -12.77 1.23 1.01
CA ARG A 10 -13.15 -0.11 1.45
C ARG A 10 -13.94 -0.78 0.34
N ASP A 11 -13.47 -1.94 -0.12
CA ASP A 11 -14.21 -2.78 -1.04
C ASP A 11 -15.11 -3.74 -0.24
N GLY A 12 -16.42 -3.58 -0.37
CA GLY A 12 -17.42 -4.03 0.62
C GLY A 12 -17.83 -5.50 0.57
N PHE A 13 -16.90 -6.45 0.39
CA PHE A 13 -17.26 -7.87 0.17
C PHE A 13 -16.35 -8.91 0.88
N GLU A 14 -16.09 -8.77 2.17
CA GLU A 14 -15.55 -9.87 3.00
C GLU A 14 -16.26 -9.91 4.37
N PRO A 15 -16.65 -11.10 4.92
CA PRO A 15 -17.35 -11.20 6.21
C PRO A 15 -16.58 -10.54 7.37
N ASP A 16 -15.26 -10.63 7.35
CA ASP A 16 -14.39 -10.33 8.49
C ASP A 16 -13.62 -8.99 8.35
N GLY A 17 -13.74 -8.31 7.21
CA GLY A 17 -13.00 -7.08 6.96
C GLY A 17 -13.26 -6.45 5.60
N ASP A 18 -12.46 -5.43 5.28
CA ASP A 18 -12.48 -4.74 4.00
C ASP A 18 -11.07 -4.76 3.41
N PHE A 19 -10.96 -4.98 2.10
CA PHE A 19 -9.69 -4.74 1.41
C PHE A 19 -9.43 -3.24 1.31
N LEU A 20 -8.16 -2.87 1.33
CA LEU A 20 -7.70 -1.54 0.99
C LEU A 20 -7.48 -1.48 -0.51
N VAL A 21 -8.22 -0.60 -1.20
CA VAL A 21 -7.96 -0.31 -2.61
C VAL A 21 -7.51 1.12 -2.78
N GLY A 22 -6.69 1.39 -3.80
CA GLY A 22 -6.22 2.74 -4.04
C GLY A 22 -5.42 2.91 -5.31
N CYS A 23 -4.72 4.04 -5.42
CA CYS A 23 -3.82 4.34 -6.53
C CYS A 23 -2.43 4.73 -6.01
N LEU A 24 -1.40 4.44 -6.81
CA LEU A 24 -0.01 4.80 -6.59
C LEU A 24 0.53 5.47 -7.85
N THR A 25 1.11 6.67 -7.72
CA THR A 25 1.77 7.37 -8.84
C THR A 25 3.29 7.36 -8.65
N ASN A 26 4.03 6.79 -9.61
CA ASN A 26 5.49 6.85 -9.59
C ASN A 26 5.98 8.22 -10.10
N ASN A 27 6.29 9.13 -9.17
CA ASN A 27 6.84 10.45 -9.47
C ASN A 27 8.39 10.46 -9.53
N SER A 28 9.04 9.30 -9.59
CA SER A 28 10.49 9.21 -9.80
C SER A 28 10.84 9.20 -11.29
N ASP A 29 12.13 9.31 -11.58
CA ASP A 29 12.74 9.19 -12.91
C ASP A 29 13.08 7.74 -13.29
N GLN A 30 12.78 6.77 -12.42
CA GLN A 30 13.11 5.36 -12.60
C GLN A 30 11.88 4.48 -12.48
N ALA A 31 11.89 3.33 -13.16
CA ALA A 31 10.88 2.30 -12.96
C ALA A 31 11.03 1.69 -11.56
N VAL A 32 9.90 1.41 -10.91
CA VAL A 32 9.88 0.80 -9.57
C VAL A 32 9.03 -0.46 -9.54
N ARG A 33 9.54 -1.47 -8.83
CA ARG A 33 8.79 -2.66 -8.45
C ARG A 33 8.39 -2.53 -6.98
N ALA A 34 7.10 -2.48 -6.71
CA ALA A 34 6.60 -2.40 -5.34
C ALA A 34 6.79 -3.76 -4.65
N ALA A 35 7.37 -3.76 -3.45
CA ALA A 35 7.79 -4.98 -2.75
C ALA A 35 7.35 -4.92 -1.28
N GLY A 36 6.05 -5.08 -1.02
CA GLY A 36 5.51 -5.27 0.33
C GLY A 36 5.19 -3.98 1.11
N LEU A 37 4.25 -4.10 2.04
CA LEU A 37 3.73 -3.02 2.87
C LEU A 37 3.56 -3.51 4.32
N SER A 38 4.15 -2.80 5.28
CA SER A 38 3.82 -3.02 6.69
C SER A 38 2.65 -2.12 7.08
N TYR A 39 1.66 -2.70 7.76
CA TYR A 39 0.45 -1.99 8.16
C TYR A 39 0.08 -2.29 9.61
N GLY A 40 -0.49 -1.28 10.26
CA GLY A 40 -1.19 -1.41 11.54
C GLY A 40 -2.60 -0.87 11.40
N TYR A 41 -3.52 -1.34 12.23
CA TYR A 41 -4.84 -0.73 12.32
C TYR A 41 -5.31 -0.67 13.77
N SER A 42 -6.06 0.36 14.08
CA SER A 42 -6.62 0.57 15.40
C SER A 42 -8.05 1.12 15.28
N GLY A 43 -8.93 0.66 16.16
CA GLY A 43 -10.24 1.24 16.33
C GLY A 43 -11.24 0.33 17.01
N GLY A 44 -12.20 0.95 17.70
CA GLY A 44 -13.08 0.29 18.65
C GLY A 44 -12.28 -0.31 19.82
N ASN A 45 -12.60 -1.56 20.16
CA ASN A 45 -11.86 -2.38 21.11
C ASN A 45 -10.82 -3.28 20.41
N ILE A 46 -10.52 -3.04 19.14
CA ILE A 46 -9.66 -3.88 18.32
C ILE A 46 -8.37 -3.12 17.99
N MET A 47 -7.26 -3.75 18.32
CA MET A 47 -5.93 -3.38 17.84
C MET A 47 -5.37 -4.56 17.08
N GLY A 48 -4.77 -4.28 15.93
CA GLY A 48 -4.17 -5.30 15.11
C GLY A 48 -3.19 -4.69 14.13
N GLY A 49 -2.57 -5.58 13.37
CA GLY A 49 -1.56 -5.19 12.41
C GLY A 49 -0.84 -6.42 11.91
N GLY A 50 -0.11 -6.24 10.83
CA GLY A 50 0.59 -7.32 10.19
C GLY A 50 1.54 -6.81 9.12
N ILE A 51 2.12 -7.78 8.44
CA ILE A 51 2.87 -7.55 7.22
C ILE A 51 1.98 -8.09 6.09
N GLY A 52 1.82 -7.27 5.05
CA GLY A 52 1.07 -7.65 3.87
C GLY A 52 1.69 -7.01 2.63
N SER A 53 0.95 -7.03 1.54
CA SER A 53 1.39 -6.46 0.27
C SER A 53 0.26 -5.69 -0.38
N LEU A 54 0.64 -4.70 -1.18
CA LEU A 54 -0.25 -4.12 -2.17
C LEU A 54 -0.07 -4.89 -3.47
N VAL A 55 -1.17 -5.43 -3.98
CA VAL A 55 -1.24 -6.12 -5.26
C VAL A 55 -1.52 -5.08 -6.33
N PHE A 56 -0.59 -4.96 -7.27
CA PHE A 56 -0.69 -4.09 -8.45
C PHE A 56 -0.98 -4.94 -9.69
N PRO A 57 -1.74 -4.43 -10.68
CA PRO A 57 -1.96 -5.12 -11.96
C PRO A 57 -0.68 -5.32 -12.77
N SER A 58 0.32 -4.47 -12.54
CA SER A 58 1.64 -4.55 -13.16
C SER A 58 2.70 -4.63 -12.09
N GLU A 59 3.68 -5.51 -12.30
CA GLU A 59 4.81 -5.66 -11.39
C GLU A 59 5.75 -4.45 -11.42
N VAL A 60 5.72 -3.66 -12.50
CA VAL A 60 6.62 -2.53 -12.73
C VAL A 60 5.82 -1.26 -13.00
N ILE A 61 6.11 -0.22 -12.24
CA ILE A 61 5.46 1.09 -12.34
C ILE A 61 6.44 2.05 -12.99
N GLN A 62 6.13 2.51 -14.20
CA GLN A 62 6.99 3.40 -14.98
C GLN A 62 6.97 4.84 -14.44
N PRO A 63 8.00 5.66 -14.71
CA PRO A 63 7.99 7.09 -14.42
C PRO A 63 6.73 7.79 -14.92
N GLY A 64 6.06 8.56 -14.04
CA GLY A 64 4.82 9.27 -14.31
C GLY A 64 3.55 8.40 -14.33
N GLN A 65 3.67 7.08 -14.23
CA GLN A 65 2.52 6.17 -14.28
C GLN A 65 1.76 6.18 -12.95
N THR A 66 0.42 6.20 -13.05
CA THR A 66 -0.49 5.90 -11.94
C THR A 66 -1.06 4.50 -12.13
N VAL A 67 -0.95 3.66 -11.09
CA VAL A 67 -1.52 2.30 -11.05
C VAL A 67 -2.50 2.16 -9.90
N GLY A 68 -3.59 1.44 -10.13
CA GLY A 68 -4.47 0.99 -9.05
C GLY A 68 -3.82 -0.14 -8.25
N PHE A 69 -4.22 -0.32 -6.98
CA PHE A 69 -3.82 -1.45 -6.15
C PHE A 69 -4.98 -1.97 -5.31
N ARG A 70 -4.83 -3.20 -4.83
CA ARG A 70 -5.66 -3.82 -3.79
C ARG A 70 -4.74 -4.50 -2.77
N SER A 71 -5.02 -4.41 -1.48
CA SER A 71 -4.27 -5.16 -0.47
C SER A 71 -4.50 -6.67 -0.61
N ASP A 72 -3.50 -7.47 -0.25
CA ASP A 72 -3.66 -8.93 -0.05
C ASP A 72 -4.24 -9.29 1.32
N PHE A 73 -4.36 -8.30 2.21
CA PHE A 73 -4.94 -8.42 3.55
C PHE A 73 -6.25 -7.65 3.67
N THR A 74 -7.06 -8.03 4.65
CA THR A 74 -8.28 -7.33 5.04
C THR A 74 -8.07 -6.55 6.32
N VAL A 75 -8.68 -5.38 6.41
CA VAL A 75 -8.75 -4.58 7.65
C VAL A 75 -10.06 -4.88 8.34
N HIS A 76 -10.02 -5.15 9.65
CA HIS A 76 -11.23 -5.44 10.42
C HIS A 76 -12.24 -4.29 10.33
N ARG A 77 -13.53 -4.59 10.11
CA ARG A 77 -14.53 -3.54 9.83
C ARG A 77 -14.64 -2.49 10.93
N GLU A 78 -14.47 -2.90 12.18
CA GLU A 78 -14.56 -2.03 13.36
C GLU A 78 -13.35 -1.12 13.56
N ALA A 79 -12.24 -1.37 12.85
CA ALA A 79 -11.13 -0.43 12.83
C ALA A 79 -11.61 0.90 12.24
N PHE A 80 -11.22 2.02 12.86
CA PHE A 80 -11.53 3.37 12.37
C PHE A 80 -10.26 4.13 11.96
N GLN A 81 -9.08 3.53 12.16
CA GLN A 81 -7.79 3.99 11.64
C GLN A 81 -7.00 2.81 11.09
N VAL A 82 -6.28 3.07 10.00
CA VAL A 82 -5.29 2.16 9.41
C VAL A 82 -4.05 2.99 9.18
N GLN A 83 -2.92 2.58 9.73
CA GLN A 83 -1.62 3.23 9.56
C GLN A 83 -0.72 2.37 8.67
N LEU A 84 -0.07 2.97 7.69
CA LEU A 84 0.82 2.27 6.76
C LEU A 84 2.29 2.55 7.06
N SER A 85 2.84 1.89 8.07
CA SER A 85 4.16 2.19 8.62
C SER A 85 5.31 2.14 7.60
N SER A 86 5.20 1.33 6.54
CA SER A 86 6.21 1.31 5.48
C SER A 86 5.73 0.76 4.15
N LEU A 87 6.02 1.47 3.06
CA LEU A 87 6.08 0.89 1.71
C LEU A 87 7.53 0.57 1.37
N ASN A 88 7.78 -0.69 1.03
CA ASN A 88 9.05 -1.16 0.52
C ASN A 88 8.97 -1.26 -1.01
N TRP A 89 9.96 -0.75 -1.72
CA TRP A 89 10.07 -0.92 -3.17
C TRP A 89 11.51 -1.12 -3.58
N CYS A 90 11.72 -1.62 -4.79
CA CYS A 90 13.04 -1.60 -5.39
C CYS A 90 13.09 -1.05 -6.80
N TRP A 91 14.26 -0.51 -7.11
CA TRP A 91 14.64 -0.13 -8.45
C TRP A 91 14.96 -1.38 -9.26
N GLU A 92 14.41 -1.41 -10.46
CA GLU A 92 14.62 -2.49 -11.42
C GLU A 92 15.52 -1.98 -12.54
N GLN A 93 16.62 -2.70 -12.75
CA GLN A 93 17.47 -2.57 -13.93
C GLN A 93 17.75 -4.01 -14.39
N ASP A 94 17.56 -4.33 -15.66
CA ASP A 94 17.79 -5.68 -16.21
C ASP A 94 17.09 -6.82 -15.42
N ASN A 95 15.86 -6.60 -14.94
CA ASN A 95 15.08 -7.51 -14.08
C ASN A 95 15.71 -7.83 -12.71
N ILE A 96 16.67 -7.04 -12.23
CA ILE A 96 17.31 -7.21 -10.93
C ILE A 96 16.87 -6.08 -9.99
N CYS A 97 16.52 -6.47 -8.76
CA CYS A 97 16.11 -5.58 -7.67
C CYS A 97 17.36 -5.10 -6.91
N PHE A 98 17.77 -3.83 -7.09
CA PHE A 98 19.07 -3.35 -6.59
C PHE A 98 19.04 -2.65 -5.23
N MET A 99 17.88 -2.15 -4.78
CA MET A 99 17.82 -1.35 -3.56
C MET A 99 16.42 -1.37 -2.95
N GLN A 100 16.27 -1.92 -1.74
CA GLN A 100 15.03 -1.79 -0.98
C GLN A 100 14.98 -0.41 -0.32
N ARG A 101 14.00 0.41 -0.70
CA ARG A 101 13.72 1.68 -0.04
C ARG A 101 12.43 1.57 0.77
N GLN A 102 12.49 2.09 1.98
CA GLN A 102 11.35 2.17 2.88
C GLN A 102 10.83 3.61 2.94
N MET A 103 9.54 3.83 2.71
CA MET A 103 8.87 5.08 3.04
C MET A 103 7.87 4.86 4.15
N SER A 104 8.01 5.61 5.24
CA SER A 104 6.97 5.69 6.25
C SER A 104 5.76 6.46 5.69
N LEU A 105 4.61 5.79 5.61
CA LEU A 105 3.35 6.42 5.25
C LEU A 105 2.52 6.58 6.53
N SER A 106 2.00 7.76 6.78
CA SER A 106 0.96 7.93 7.80
C SER A 106 -0.23 8.54 7.11
N THR A 107 -1.20 7.67 6.83
CA THR A 107 -2.50 8.03 6.32
C THR A 107 -3.51 7.43 7.28
N THR A 108 -4.61 8.11 7.53
CA THR A 108 -5.70 7.58 8.35
C THR A 108 -6.89 7.36 7.44
N VAL A 109 -7.31 6.11 7.32
CA VAL A 109 -8.56 5.76 6.63
C VAL A 109 -9.69 5.76 7.65
N SER A 110 -10.41 6.88 7.76
CA SER A 110 -11.61 7.00 8.59
C SER A 110 -12.85 6.52 7.82
N ARG A 111 -13.86 6.03 8.55
CA ARG A 111 -15.21 5.82 8.00
C ARG A 111 -15.88 7.15 7.64
#